data_AF-A0A1T7VNP6-F1
#
_entry.id   AF-A0A1T7VNP6-F1
#
_cell.length_a   1.000
_cell.length_b   1.000
_cell.length_c   1.000
_cell.angle_alpha   90.00
_cell.angle_beta   90.00
_cell.angle_gamma   90.00
#
_symmetry.space_group_name_H-M   'P 1'
#
loop_
_entity.id
_entity.type
_entity.pdbx_description
1 polymer ?
#
loop_
_entity_poly.entity_id
_entity_poly.type
_entity_poly.pdbx_seq_one_letter_code
_entity_poly.pdbx_strand_id
1 'polypeptide(L)'
;MSFDVPGPITRAMYLSVDAPLRSVRYAPSSTGDRLVVGGAGHVVGRPAHAREALRELAGWAQTHYPGATRTHSWAAQDYATISELPYAGPLLPGGKRIYLATGYDKWGMTNGIAASLALSSQILGGRMDWTNASASWSALDLRAIPAAIRLGSRVARDFAAGWATAMLTSRPGHAPVCTHLGGITTWNDAEDIWECPLHGSCFDSGGSVLWGPATETLDRLPADGAR
;
A
#
# COMPACT_ATOMS: atom_id res chain seq x y z
N MET A 1 0.14 -0.74 12.92
CA MET A 1 0.19 -1.84 13.91
C MET A 1 -0.73 -1.53 15.06
N SER A 2 -1.28 -2.56 15.71
CA SER A 2 -2.03 -2.41 16.96
C SER A 2 -1.36 -3.15 18.11
N PHE A 3 -1.49 -2.60 19.31
CA PHE A 3 -0.90 -3.13 20.54
C PHE A 3 -1.89 -3.12 21.68
N ASP A 4 -1.80 -4.15 22.52
CA ASP A 4 -2.32 -4.11 23.88
C ASP A 4 -1.26 -3.47 24.77
N VAL A 5 -1.64 -2.51 25.61
CA VAL A 5 -0.70 -1.74 26.44
C VAL A 5 -1.13 -1.86 27.90
N PRO A 6 -0.20 -2.12 28.84
CA PRO A 6 -0.53 -2.12 30.25
C PRO A 6 -0.85 -0.70 30.72
N GLY A 7 -1.99 -0.54 31.41
CA GLY A 7 -2.40 0.73 32.00
C GLY A 7 -3.16 1.66 31.04
N PRO A 8 -3.23 2.98 31.34
CA PRO A 8 -4.04 3.91 30.58
C PRO A 8 -3.45 4.17 29.18
N ILE A 9 -4.27 3.96 28.17
CA ILE A 9 -3.94 4.24 26.78
C ILE A 9 -4.07 5.72 26.45
N THR A 10 -3.24 6.21 25.52
CA THR A 10 -3.36 7.57 24.98
C THR A 10 -4.74 7.78 24.32
N ARG A 11 -5.49 8.76 24.83
CA ARG A 11 -6.86 9.05 24.36
C ARG A 11 -6.92 10.05 23.21
N ALA A 12 -5.89 10.86 23.04
CA ALA A 12 -5.81 11.80 21.93
C ALA A 12 -5.06 11.18 20.74
N MET A 13 -5.25 11.79 19.57
CA MET A 13 -4.50 11.47 18.37
C MET A 13 -3.29 12.38 18.27
N TYR A 14 -2.11 11.81 18.08
CA TYR A 14 -0.85 12.53 17.97
C TYR A 14 -0.14 12.20 16.66
N LEU A 15 0.57 13.19 16.12
CA LEU A 15 1.50 13.05 15.00
C LEU A 15 2.84 13.66 15.44
N SER A 16 3.95 12.98 15.18
CA SER A 16 5.28 13.49 15.52
C SER A 16 5.63 14.70 14.66
N VAL A 17 6.39 15.61 15.26
CA VAL A 17 6.97 16.77 14.55
C VAL A 17 8.24 16.38 13.80
N ASP A 18 8.99 15.41 14.34
CA ASP A 18 10.27 14.97 13.79
C ASP A 18 10.12 13.79 12.83
N ALA A 19 11.14 13.63 12.00
CA ALA A 19 11.38 12.41 11.25
C ALA A 19 12.11 11.36 12.11
N PRO A 20 11.78 10.08 11.98
CA PRO A 20 10.75 9.51 11.11
C PRO A 20 9.32 9.76 11.65
N LEU A 21 8.37 10.05 10.76
CA LEU A 21 6.98 10.37 11.14
C LEU A 21 6.30 9.21 11.88
N ARG A 22 5.65 9.53 13.00
CA ARG A 22 4.89 8.60 13.85
C ARG A 22 3.52 9.17 14.14
N SER A 23 2.49 8.36 13.97
CA SER A 23 1.13 8.68 14.41
C SER A 23 0.71 7.70 15.49
N VAL A 24 0.07 8.21 16.54
CA VAL A 24 -0.48 7.37 17.61
C VAL A 24 -1.92 7.76 17.88
N ARG A 25 -2.79 6.77 18.02
CA ARG A 25 -4.18 6.93 18.46
C ARG A 25 -4.66 5.68 19.17
N TYR A 26 -5.78 5.76 19.87
CA TYR A 26 -6.50 4.56 20.28
C TYR A 26 -7.55 4.15 19.23
N ALA A 27 -7.94 2.88 19.27
CA ALA A 27 -9.08 2.35 18.54
C ALA A 27 -9.90 1.47 19.48
N PRO A 28 -11.22 1.75 19.65
CA PRO A 28 -12.11 0.86 20.41
C PRO A 28 -12.18 -0.52 19.77
N SER A 29 -12.29 -1.56 20.60
CA SER A 29 -12.58 -2.92 20.15
C SER A 29 -13.51 -3.64 21.15
N SER A 30 -14.08 -4.76 20.72
CA SER A 30 -14.95 -5.59 21.56
C SER A 30 -14.25 -6.16 22.80
N THR A 31 -12.92 -6.28 22.78
CA THR A 31 -12.11 -6.81 23.88
C THR A 31 -11.40 -5.69 24.67
N GLY A 32 -11.74 -4.43 24.43
CA GLY A 32 -11.09 -3.26 25.03
C GLY A 32 -10.35 -2.39 24.02
N ASP A 33 -9.98 -1.18 24.45
CA ASP A 33 -9.29 -0.22 23.58
C ASP A 33 -7.87 -0.68 23.23
N ARG A 34 -7.44 -0.45 21.99
CA ARG A 34 -6.11 -0.81 21.50
C ARG A 34 -5.32 0.41 21.06
N LEU A 35 -4.00 0.36 21.25
CA LEU A 35 -3.08 1.38 20.73
C LEU A 35 -2.83 1.11 19.27
N VAL A 36 -3.05 2.12 18.43
CA VAL A 36 -2.69 2.07 17.01
C VAL A 36 -1.49 2.98 16.80
N VAL A 37 -0.39 2.39 16.35
CA VAL A 37 0.82 3.09 15.96
C VAL A 37 1.01 2.96 14.45
N GLY A 38 1.16 4.10 13.78
CA GLY A 38 1.39 4.22 12.35
C GLY A 38 2.70 4.98 12.08
N GLY A 39 3.30 4.74 10.94
CA GLY A 39 4.61 5.29 10.58
C GLY A 39 5.39 4.32 9.69
N ALA A 40 6.71 4.49 9.65
CA ALA A 40 7.63 3.62 8.94
C ALA A 40 7.27 3.42 7.45
N GLY A 41 6.97 4.52 6.77
CA GLY A 41 6.70 4.51 5.32
C GLY A 41 7.92 4.03 4.54
N HIS A 42 7.68 3.17 3.56
CA HIS A 42 8.72 2.60 2.70
C HIS A 42 8.18 2.44 1.27
N VAL A 43 9.09 2.26 0.32
CA VAL A 43 8.73 2.05 -1.09
C VAL A 43 8.21 0.62 -1.27
N VAL A 44 7.02 0.48 -1.85
CA VAL A 44 6.39 -0.81 -2.17
C VAL A 44 7.25 -1.64 -3.15
N GLY A 45 7.14 -2.97 -3.08
CA GLY A 45 7.94 -3.90 -3.88
C GLY A 45 9.40 -4.05 -3.42
N ARG A 46 9.74 -3.58 -2.21
CA ARG A 46 11.06 -3.71 -1.60
C ARG A 46 11.00 -4.47 -0.26
N PRO A 47 10.99 -5.82 -0.29
CA PRO A 47 10.64 -6.65 0.88
C PRO A 47 11.59 -6.44 2.08
N ALA A 48 12.89 -6.23 1.84
CA ALA A 48 13.84 -5.96 2.92
C ALA A 48 13.48 -4.69 3.72
N HIS A 49 13.09 -3.62 3.03
CA HIS A 49 12.70 -2.36 3.67
C HIS A 49 11.38 -2.49 4.44
N ALA A 50 10.43 -3.28 3.93
CA ALA A 50 9.16 -3.52 4.62
C ALA A 50 9.38 -4.23 5.97
N ARG A 51 10.19 -5.30 6.01
CA ARG A 51 10.48 -6.02 7.26
C ARG A 51 11.22 -5.16 8.28
N GLU A 52 12.21 -4.39 7.82
CA GLU A 52 12.95 -3.46 8.67
C GLU A 52 12.03 -2.37 9.23
N ALA A 53 11.19 -1.76 8.39
CA ALA A 53 10.20 -0.77 8.79
C ALA A 53 9.22 -1.31 9.85
N LEU A 54 8.72 -2.54 9.68
CA LEU A 54 7.83 -3.15 10.67
C LEU A 54 8.55 -3.43 12.00
N ARG A 55 9.78 -3.95 11.97
CA ARG A 55 10.58 -4.19 13.18
C ARG A 55 10.91 -2.90 13.92
N GLU A 56 11.30 -1.87 13.17
CA GLU A 56 11.60 -0.56 13.73
C GLU A 56 10.36 0.07 14.38
N LEU A 57 9.20 0.06 13.70
CA LEU A 57 7.95 0.60 14.26
C LEU A 57 7.52 -0.13 15.53
N ALA A 58 7.71 -1.45 15.59
CA ALA A 58 7.42 -2.25 16.78
C ALA A 58 8.37 -1.91 17.93
N GLY A 59 9.67 -1.79 17.67
CA GLY A 59 10.66 -1.39 18.68
C GLY A 59 10.42 0.02 19.21
N TRP A 60 10.06 0.96 18.33
CA TRP A 60 9.65 2.31 18.72
C TRP A 60 8.43 2.28 19.64
N ALA A 61 7.39 1.52 19.28
CA ALA A 61 6.18 1.41 20.09
C ALA A 61 6.49 0.84 21.49
N GLN A 62 7.32 -0.19 21.59
CA GLN A 62 7.72 -0.78 22.89
C GLN A 62 8.56 0.17 23.74
N THR A 63 9.40 1.00 23.12
CA THR A 63 10.21 1.99 23.81
C THR A 63 9.35 3.09 24.44
N HIS A 64 8.34 3.58 23.70
CA HIS A 64 7.46 4.65 24.17
C HIS A 64 6.26 4.16 25.00
N TYR A 65 5.89 2.88 24.87
CA TYR A 65 4.83 2.23 25.63
C TYR A 65 5.37 0.92 26.21
N PRO A 66 6.12 0.98 27.34
CA PRO A 66 6.71 -0.21 27.95
C PRO A 66 5.66 -1.28 28.27
N GLY A 67 5.93 -2.52 27.85
CA GLY A 67 5.00 -3.65 28.00
C GLY A 67 3.94 -3.76 26.90
N ALA A 68 3.97 -2.90 25.87
CA ALA A 68 3.09 -3.02 24.73
C ALA A 68 3.31 -4.35 23.98
N THR A 69 2.25 -5.14 23.86
CA THR A 69 2.23 -6.41 23.12
C THR A 69 1.56 -6.21 21.78
N ARG A 70 2.28 -6.50 20.69
CA ARG A 70 1.74 -6.37 19.33
C ARG A 70 0.63 -7.41 19.12
N THR A 71 -0.56 -6.94 18.72
CA THR A 71 -1.69 -7.81 18.40
C THR A 71 -1.87 -7.98 16.90
N HIS A 72 -1.72 -6.91 16.12
CA HIS A 72 -1.89 -6.95 14.67
C HIS A 72 -0.85 -6.07 13.96
N SER A 73 -0.46 -6.49 12.77
CA SER A 73 0.34 -5.71 11.83
C SER A 73 -0.33 -5.73 10.46
N TRP A 74 -0.30 -4.58 9.79
CA TRP A 74 -0.78 -4.43 8.43
C TRP A 74 0.03 -3.32 7.77
N ALA A 75 0.18 -3.40 6.46
CA ALA A 75 0.65 -2.32 5.61
C ALA A 75 -0.51 -1.82 4.74
N ALA A 76 -0.42 -0.56 4.33
CA ALA A 76 -1.32 0.02 3.34
C ALA A 76 -0.45 0.62 2.23
N GLN A 77 -0.93 0.49 1.00
CA GLN A 77 -0.31 1.13 -0.15
C GLN A 77 -1.06 2.41 -0.47
N ASP A 78 -0.32 3.39 -0.95
CA ASP A 78 -0.87 4.68 -1.27
C ASP A 78 -0.20 5.23 -2.52
N TYR A 79 -1.03 5.77 -3.39
CA TYR A 79 -0.59 6.33 -4.66
C TYR A 79 -0.34 7.81 -4.46
N ALA A 80 0.86 8.25 -4.83
CA ALA A 80 1.22 9.66 -4.92
C ALA A 80 1.30 10.06 -6.39
N THR A 81 0.86 11.27 -6.71
CA THR A 81 1.09 11.87 -8.02
C THR A 81 2.44 12.58 -8.05
N ILE A 82 2.94 12.80 -9.26
CA ILE A 82 4.19 13.56 -9.46
C ILE A 82 4.04 15.06 -9.15
N SER A 83 2.80 15.56 -9.10
CA SER A 83 2.44 16.95 -8.84
C SER A 83 1.95 17.21 -7.42
N GLU A 84 1.97 16.18 -6.54
CA GLU A 84 1.53 16.24 -5.13
C GLU A 84 0.04 16.62 -4.95
N LEU A 85 -0.70 16.75 -6.05
CA LEU A 85 -2.14 16.97 -6.08
C LEU A 85 -2.86 15.75 -6.64
N PRO A 86 -4.06 15.42 -6.15
CA PRO A 86 -4.80 14.27 -6.64
C PRO A 86 -5.24 14.48 -8.09
N TYR A 87 -5.32 13.39 -8.85
CA TYR A 87 -5.90 13.40 -10.20
C TYR A 87 -7.36 13.01 -10.14
N ALA A 88 -8.24 13.86 -10.66
CA ALA A 88 -9.69 13.72 -10.72
C ALA A 88 -10.24 14.32 -12.04
N GLY A 89 -10.54 13.44 -13.01
CA GLY A 89 -10.97 13.87 -14.34
C GLY A 89 -10.89 12.75 -15.38
N PRO A 90 -11.06 13.06 -16.68
CA PRO A 90 -11.03 12.09 -17.75
C PRO A 90 -9.71 11.32 -17.81
N LEU A 91 -9.79 10.02 -18.10
CA LEU A 91 -8.59 9.19 -18.29
C LEU A 91 -7.77 9.69 -19.49
N LEU A 92 -8.43 10.10 -20.58
CA LEU A 92 -7.78 10.64 -21.78
C LEU A 92 -8.18 12.11 -22.00
N PRO A 93 -7.29 12.95 -22.53
CA PRO A 93 -7.60 14.34 -22.87
C PRO A 93 -8.83 14.41 -23.80
N GLY A 94 -9.81 15.26 -23.44
CA GLY A 94 -11.06 15.42 -24.20
C GLY A 94 -12.05 14.26 -24.10
N GLY A 95 -11.69 13.15 -23.44
CA GLY A 95 -12.58 12.02 -23.20
C GLY A 95 -13.69 12.34 -22.20
N LYS A 96 -14.87 11.72 -22.36
CA LYS A 96 -16.00 11.86 -21.41
C LYS A 96 -16.61 10.52 -20.99
N ARG A 97 -15.95 9.41 -21.33
CA ARG A 97 -16.46 8.04 -21.10
C ARG A 97 -15.90 7.39 -19.86
N ILE A 98 -14.61 7.60 -19.59
CA ILE A 98 -13.88 6.99 -18.48
C ILE A 98 -13.22 8.10 -17.68
N TYR A 99 -13.52 8.14 -16.39
CA TYR A 99 -12.96 9.08 -15.43
C TYR A 99 -12.10 8.32 -14.43
N LEU A 100 -11.05 8.98 -13.93
CA LEU A 100 -10.12 8.47 -12.95
C LEU A 100 -10.14 9.40 -11.73
N ALA A 101 -9.97 8.82 -10.54
CA ALA A 101 -9.76 9.52 -9.29
C ALA A 101 -8.68 8.78 -8.48
N THR A 102 -7.47 9.33 -8.37
CA THR A 102 -6.33 8.65 -7.73
C THR A 102 -5.29 9.64 -7.20
N GLY A 103 -4.25 9.11 -6.55
CA GLY A 103 -3.09 9.89 -6.15
C GLY A 103 -3.34 10.73 -4.89
N TYR A 104 -4.02 10.16 -3.89
CA TYR A 104 -4.50 10.91 -2.74
C TYR A 104 -3.47 11.13 -1.64
N ASP A 105 -2.29 10.52 -1.72
CA ASP A 105 -1.15 10.72 -0.82
C ASP A 105 -1.53 10.71 0.68
N LYS A 106 -2.26 9.66 1.11
CA LYS A 106 -2.76 9.37 2.47
C LYS A 106 -3.92 10.24 2.92
N TRP A 107 -4.36 11.17 2.09
CA TRP A 107 -5.50 12.05 2.35
C TRP A 107 -6.79 11.56 1.67
N GLY A 108 -6.91 10.26 1.39
CA GLY A 108 -8.04 9.69 0.64
C GLY A 108 -9.43 10.04 1.19
N MET A 109 -9.60 10.17 2.51
CA MET A 109 -10.89 10.58 3.10
C MET A 109 -11.27 12.03 2.77
N THR A 110 -10.29 12.91 2.57
CA THR A 110 -10.55 14.32 2.23
C THR A 110 -10.51 14.52 0.72
N ASN A 111 -9.41 14.08 0.08
CA ASN A 111 -9.20 14.20 -1.36
C ASN A 111 -10.18 13.35 -2.17
N GLY A 112 -10.69 12.24 -1.64
CA GLY A 112 -11.74 11.45 -2.28
C GLY A 112 -13.08 12.20 -2.38
N ILE A 113 -13.44 12.98 -1.36
CA ILE A 113 -14.65 13.83 -1.39
C ILE A 113 -14.45 14.94 -2.42
N ALA A 114 -13.29 15.61 -2.40
CA ALA A 114 -12.96 16.62 -3.40
C ALA A 114 -12.99 16.05 -4.83
N ALA A 115 -12.37 14.89 -5.05
CA ALA A 115 -12.41 14.22 -6.35
C ALA A 115 -13.84 13.86 -6.77
N SER A 116 -14.67 13.36 -5.85
CA SER A 116 -16.09 13.06 -6.13
C SER A 116 -16.85 14.31 -6.58
N LEU A 117 -16.71 15.43 -5.85
CA LEU A 117 -17.32 16.70 -6.23
C LEU A 117 -16.85 17.17 -7.62
N ALA A 118 -15.54 17.11 -7.87
CA ALA A 118 -14.95 17.51 -9.14
C ALA A 118 -15.48 16.66 -10.31
N LEU A 119 -15.56 15.35 -10.14
CA LEU A 119 -16.07 14.43 -11.16
C LEU A 119 -17.58 14.61 -11.38
N SER A 120 -18.37 14.72 -10.32
CA SER A 120 -19.82 14.95 -10.43
C SER A 120 -20.13 16.25 -11.16
N SER A 121 -19.37 17.33 -10.88
CA SER A 121 -19.50 18.60 -11.61
C SER A 121 -19.22 18.43 -13.10
N GLN A 122 -18.13 17.75 -13.47
CA GLN A 122 -17.76 17.52 -14.87
C GLN A 122 -18.80 16.67 -15.61
N ILE A 123 -19.33 15.63 -14.96
CA ILE A 123 -20.32 14.71 -15.55
C ILE A 123 -21.68 15.40 -15.74
N LEU A 124 -22.14 16.15 -14.74
CA LEU A 124 -23.46 16.78 -14.75
C LEU A 124 -23.48 18.17 -15.41
N GLY A 125 -22.32 18.66 -15.87
CA GLY A 125 -22.18 19.99 -16.47
C GLY A 125 -22.25 21.14 -15.46
N GLY A 126 -21.99 20.88 -14.18
CA GLY A 126 -21.83 21.90 -13.15
C GLY A 126 -20.49 22.63 -13.25
N ARG A 127 -20.34 23.74 -12.52
CA ARG A 127 -19.10 24.53 -12.46
C ARG A 127 -18.55 24.61 -11.05
N MET A 128 -17.31 24.18 -10.85
CA MET A 128 -16.51 24.42 -9.65
C MET A 128 -15.11 24.88 -10.08
N ASP A 129 -14.77 26.14 -9.83
CA ASP A 129 -13.55 26.75 -10.38
C ASP A 129 -12.24 26.11 -9.89
N TRP A 130 -12.27 25.49 -8.71
CA TRP A 130 -11.11 24.83 -8.11
C TRP A 130 -10.77 23.46 -8.75
N THR A 131 -11.66 22.86 -9.55
CA THR A 131 -11.45 21.50 -10.08
C THR A 131 -10.28 21.38 -11.05
N ASN A 132 -9.84 22.51 -11.62
CA ASN A 132 -8.67 22.55 -12.51
C ASN A 132 -7.37 22.18 -11.80
N ALA A 133 -7.28 22.38 -10.48
CA ALA A 133 -6.10 22.02 -9.70
C ALA A 133 -5.90 20.50 -9.62
N SER A 134 -6.99 19.74 -9.63
CA SER A 134 -6.97 18.28 -9.59
C SER A 134 -7.19 17.65 -10.96
N ALA A 135 -7.05 18.40 -12.06
CA ALA A 135 -7.28 17.85 -13.39
C ALA A 135 -6.29 16.70 -13.68
N SER A 136 -6.80 15.57 -14.19
CA SER A 136 -5.96 14.41 -14.56
C SER A 136 -4.93 14.70 -15.65
N TRP A 137 -5.06 15.84 -16.32
CA TRP A 137 -4.16 16.33 -17.34
C TRP A 137 -3.95 17.82 -17.13
N SER A 138 -2.75 18.20 -16.69
CA SER A 138 -2.41 19.60 -16.44
C SER A 138 -1.08 19.98 -17.08
N ALA A 139 -0.99 21.22 -17.56
CA ALA A 139 0.29 21.80 -17.97
C ALA A 139 1.29 21.88 -16.79
N LEU A 140 0.80 21.83 -15.55
CA LEU A 140 1.64 21.77 -14.34
C LEU A 140 2.43 20.46 -14.25
N ASP A 141 1.93 19.35 -14.80
CA ASP A 141 2.64 18.06 -14.81
C ASP A 141 3.93 18.10 -15.66
N LEU A 142 4.04 19.04 -16.61
CA LEU A 142 5.29 19.26 -17.38
C LEU A 142 6.47 19.63 -16.48
N ARG A 143 6.21 20.27 -15.34
CA ARG A 143 7.26 20.63 -14.36
C ARG A 143 7.75 19.42 -13.56
N ALA A 144 6.97 18.34 -13.53
CA ALA A 144 7.28 17.13 -12.79
C ALA A 144 7.95 16.04 -13.65
N ILE A 145 8.22 16.31 -14.95
CA ILE A 145 8.91 15.41 -15.88
C ILE A 145 10.24 14.85 -15.32
N PRO A 146 11.12 15.64 -14.68
CA PRO A 146 12.37 15.10 -14.13
C PRO A 146 12.15 14.05 -13.03
N ALA A 147 11.13 14.25 -12.18
CA ALA A 147 10.75 13.28 -11.14
C ALA A 147 10.19 11.99 -11.77
N ALA A 148 9.34 12.13 -12.80
CA ALA A 148 8.80 11.02 -13.57
C ALA A 148 9.90 10.18 -14.25
N ILE A 149 10.92 10.82 -14.84
CA ILE A 149 12.06 10.12 -15.48
C ILE A 149 12.84 9.31 -14.44
N ARG A 150 13.13 9.87 -13.26
CA ARG A 150 13.85 9.16 -12.20
C ARG A 150 13.08 7.92 -11.74
N LEU A 151 11.78 8.06 -11.49
CA LEU A 151 10.90 6.95 -11.12
C LEU A 151 10.84 5.90 -12.25
N GLY A 152 10.64 6.33 -13.49
CA GLY A 152 10.57 5.45 -14.66
C GLY A 152 11.86 4.67 -14.92
N SER A 153 13.03 5.29 -14.74
CA SER A 153 14.33 4.65 -14.96
C SER A 153 14.56 3.44 -14.04
N ARG A 154 14.09 3.51 -12.80
CA ARG A 154 14.22 2.41 -11.84
C ARG A 154 13.27 1.27 -12.19
N VAL A 155 12.01 1.59 -12.50
CA VAL A 155 11.01 0.60 -12.93
C VAL A 155 11.46 -0.14 -14.20
N ALA A 156 11.98 0.58 -15.19
CA ALA A 156 12.45 -0.02 -16.44
C ALA A 156 13.61 -1.01 -16.21
N ARG A 157 14.57 -0.67 -15.34
CA ARG A 157 15.65 -1.59 -14.96
C ARG A 157 15.12 -2.81 -14.23
N ASP A 158 14.24 -2.63 -13.26
CA ASP A 158 13.68 -3.75 -12.48
C ASP A 158 12.87 -4.70 -13.38
N PHE A 159 12.09 -4.15 -14.31
CA PHE A 159 11.35 -4.93 -15.30
C PHE A 159 12.29 -5.73 -16.20
N ALA A 160 13.34 -5.11 -16.74
CA ALA A 160 14.33 -5.79 -17.58
C ALA A 160 15.07 -6.90 -16.80
N ALA A 161 15.50 -6.63 -15.57
CA ALA A 161 16.15 -7.61 -14.70
C ALA A 161 15.22 -8.77 -14.32
N GLY A 162 13.94 -8.48 -14.07
CA GLY A 162 12.91 -9.48 -13.79
C GLY A 162 12.67 -10.40 -14.98
N TRP A 163 12.53 -9.86 -16.19
CA TRP A 163 12.42 -10.66 -17.42
C TRP A 163 13.66 -11.49 -17.72
N ALA A 164 14.85 -10.92 -17.56
CA ALA A 164 16.10 -11.66 -17.71
C ALA A 164 16.16 -12.82 -16.72
N THR A 165 15.80 -12.59 -15.45
CA THR A 165 15.75 -13.65 -14.43
C THR A 165 14.71 -14.72 -14.81
N ALA A 166 13.49 -14.34 -15.20
CA ALA A 166 12.45 -15.28 -15.60
C ALA A 166 12.86 -16.14 -16.82
N MET A 167 13.60 -15.57 -17.77
CA MET A 167 14.12 -16.30 -18.94
C MET A 167 15.32 -17.19 -18.60
N LEU A 168 16.18 -16.77 -17.67
CA LEU A 168 17.41 -17.48 -17.31
C LEU A 168 17.22 -18.52 -16.21
N THR A 169 16.19 -18.36 -15.37
CA THR A 169 15.86 -19.31 -14.32
C THR A 169 14.59 -20.09 -14.70
N SER A 170 14.77 -21.28 -15.28
CA SER A 170 13.81 -22.36 -15.05
C SER A 170 13.96 -22.77 -13.58
N ARG A 171 13.27 -22.11 -12.64
CA ARG A 171 13.46 -22.44 -11.22
C ARG A 171 12.96 -23.87 -10.93
N PRO A 172 13.80 -24.75 -10.36
CA PRO A 172 13.36 -25.96 -9.68
C PRO A 172 12.96 -25.59 -8.24
N GLY A 173 11.73 -25.92 -7.83
CA GLY A 173 11.24 -25.79 -6.45
C GLY A 173 9.80 -25.26 -6.39
N HIS A 174 8.91 -26.05 -5.81
CA HIS A 174 7.44 -25.94 -5.78
C HIS A 174 6.90 -24.66 -5.09
N ALA A 175 7.09 -23.48 -5.66
CA ALA A 175 6.32 -22.31 -5.23
C ALA A 175 4.82 -22.58 -5.46
N PRO A 176 3.94 -22.31 -4.49
CA PRO A 176 2.51 -22.55 -4.63
C PRO A 176 1.93 -21.79 -5.82
N VAL A 177 0.97 -22.41 -6.48
CA VAL A 177 0.23 -21.79 -7.57
C VAL A 177 -1.03 -21.14 -7.00
N CYS A 178 -1.22 -19.86 -7.29
CA CYS A 178 -2.38 -19.11 -6.88
C CYS A 178 -3.65 -19.70 -7.49
N THR A 179 -4.61 -20.04 -6.63
CA THR A 179 -5.93 -20.60 -7.00
C THR A 179 -6.84 -19.64 -7.78
N HIS A 180 -6.49 -18.35 -7.88
CA HIS A 180 -7.28 -17.39 -8.67
C HIS A 180 -7.14 -17.66 -10.19
N LEU A 181 -5.93 -17.53 -10.73
CA LEU A 181 -5.66 -17.64 -12.18
C LEU A 181 -4.29 -18.29 -12.48
N GLY A 182 -3.79 -19.14 -11.58
CA GLY A 182 -2.59 -19.93 -11.82
C GLY A 182 -1.26 -19.17 -11.69
N GLY A 183 -1.27 -17.99 -11.07
CA GLY A 183 -0.03 -17.22 -10.86
C GLY A 183 0.92 -17.92 -9.90
N ILE A 184 2.22 -17.99 -10.23
CA ILE A 184 3.23 -18.51 -9.31
C ILE A 184 3.38 -17.52 -8.16
N THR A 185 3.06 -17.96 -6.94
CA THR A 185 3.19 -17.11 -5.75
C THR A 185 4.65 -16.94 -5.36
N THR A 186 4.94 -15.86 -4.65
CA THR A 186 6.23 -15.57 -4.06
C THR A 186 6.07 -15.38 -2.57
N TRP A 187 7.05 -15.85 -1.80
CA TRP A 187 7.05 -15.66 -0.36
C TRP A 187 7.40 -14.20 0.00
N ASN A 188 6.55 -13.55 0.79
CA ASN A 188 6.81 -12.27 1.42
C ASN A 188 7.13 -12.47 2.90
N ASP A 189 8.40 -12.73 3.15
CA ASP A 189 8.99 -12.81 4.49
C ASP A 189 8.73 -11.57 5.40
N ALA A 190 8.38 -10.40 4.86
CA ALA A 190 8.11 -9.23 5.70
C ALA A 190 6.77 -9.36 6.44
N GLU A 191 5.82 -10.06 5.82
CA GLU A 191 4.47 -10.27 6.35
C GLU A 191 4.18 -11.75 6.68
N ASP A 192 5.12 -12.67 6.39
CA ASP A 192 4.98 -14.13 6.61
C ASP A 192 3.81 -14.72 5.80
N ILE A 193 3.69 -14.26 4.54
CA ILE A 193 2.59 -14.59 3.62
C ILE A 193 3.11 -15.01 2.24
N TRP A 194 2.31 -15.78 1.52
CA TRP A 194 2.47 -15.99 0.07
C TRP A 194 1.70 -14.94 -0.70
N GLU A 195 2.34 -14.26 -1.66
CA GLU A 195 1.73 -13.23 -2.50
C GLU A 195 1.73 -13.65 -3.97
N CYS A 196 0.60 -13.46 -4.64
CA CYS A 196 0.49 -13.62 -6.09
C CYS A 196 0.81 -12.28 -6.79
N PRO A 197 1.90 -12.19 -7.57
CA PRO A 197 2.33 -10.93 -8.19
C PRO A 197 1.42 -10.46 -9.34
N LEU A 198 0.49 -11.30 -9.80
CA LEU A 198 -0.38 -10.97 -10.93
C LEU A 198 -1.54 -10.06 -10.52
N HIS A 199 -2.28 -10.46 -9.48
CA HIS A 199 -3.54 -9.79 -9.08
C HIS A 199 -3.62 -9.53 -7.57
N GLY A 200 -2.55 -9.81 -6.82
CA GLY A 200 -2.44 -9.45 -5.41
C GLY A 200 -3.16 -10.38 -4.42
N SER A 201 -3.55 -11.60 -4.82
CA SER A 201 -4.04 -12.60 -3.86
C SER A 201 -2.95 -12.93 -2.84
N CYS A 202 -3.28 -12.88 -1.56
CA CYS A 202 -2.37 -13.14 -0.46
C CYS A 202 -2.89 -14.27 0.42
N PHE A 203 -1.97 -15.15 0.85
CA PHE A 203 -2.26 -16.33 1.63
C PHE A 203 -1.35 -16.39 2.85
N ASP A 204 -1.82 -16.92 3.98
CA ASP A 204 -0.98 -17.09 5.15
C ASP A 204 0.13 -18.12 4.92
N SER A 205 1.01 -18.28 5.91
CA SER A 205 2.08 -19.29 5.86
C SER A 205 1.58 -20.73 5.70
N GLY A 206 0.32 -21.00 6.04
CA GLY A 206 -0.40 -22.26 5.86
C GLY A 206 -1.24 -22.33 4.58
N GLY A 207 -1.13 -21.36 3.68
CA GLY A 207 -1.82 -21.34 2.38
C GLY A 207 -3.29 -20.92 2.41
N SER A 208 -3.84 -20.54 3.57
CA SER A 208 -5.22 -20.05 3.68
C SER A 208 -5.33 -18.64 3.10
N VAL A 209 -6.43 -18.34 2.43
CA VAL A 209 -6.68 -17.01 1.85
C VAL A 209 -6.77 -15.97 2.96
N LEU A 210 -5.98 -14.91 2.84
CA LEU A 210 -6.08 -13.74 3.71
C LEU A 210 -6.86 -12.59 3.03
N TRP A 211 -6.47 -12.22 1.81
CA TRP A 211 -7.16 -11.19 1.01
C TRP A 211 -6.84 -11.30 -0.49
N GLY A 212 -7.60 -10.56 -1.31
CA GLY A 212 -7.47 -10.53 -2.77
C GLY A 212 -8.50 -11.40 -3.49
N PRO A 213 -8.35 -11.60 -4.81
CA PRO A 213 -9.38 -12.23 -5.63
C PRO A 213 -9.44 -13.78 -5.55
N ALA A 214 -8.45 -14.43 -4.92
CA ALA A 214 -8.51 -15.88 -4.70
C ALA A 214 -9.58 -16.23 -3.66
N THR A 215 -10.37 -17.27 -3.91
CA THR A 215 -11.43 -17.74 -2.99
C THR A 215 -11.11 -19.10 -2.35
N GLU A 216 -9.99 -19.73 -2.73
CA GLU A 216 -9.60 -21.08 -2.30
C GLU A 216 -8.16 -21.08 -1.79
N THR A 217 -7.86 -21.96 -0.83
CA THR A 217 -6.52 -22.17 -0.25
C THR A 217 -5.53 -22.73 -1.27
N LEU A 218 -4.24 -22.46 -1.11
CA LEU A 218 -3.18 -23.02 -1.95
C LEU A 218 -3.15 -24.56 -1.88
N ASP A 219 -3.13 -25.22 -3.04
CA ASP A 219 -3.21 -26.68 -3.14
C ASP A 219 -1.95 -27.41 -2.62
N ARG A 220 -0.79 -26.76 -2.67
CA ARG A 220 0.50 -27.29 -2.21
C ARG A 220 1.38 -26.19 -1.65
N LEU A 221 1.91 -26.42 -0.45
CA LEU A 221 2.96 -25.62 0.15
C LEU A 221 4.32 -26.30 -0.03
N PRO A 222 5.43 -25.54 -0.06
CA PRO A 222 6.76 -26.11 0.02
C PRO A 222 6.93 -26.86 1.35
N ALA A 223 7.71 -27.95 1.36
CA ALA A 223 8.05 -28.65 2.59
C ALA A 223 8.82 -27.72 3.56
N ASP A 224 8.66 -27.93 4.87
CA ASP A 224 9.27 -27.09 5.92
C ASP A 224 10.76 -26.85 5.67
N GLY A 225 11.15 -25.57 5.63
CA GLY A 225 12.52 -25.12 5.37
C GLY A 225 12.81 -24.64 3.94
N ALA A 226 11.85 -24.75 3.00
CA ALA A 226 11.95 -24.20 1.65
C ALA A 226 11.20 -22.85 1.47
N ARG A 227 11.07 -22.08 2.55
CA ARG A 227 10.56 -20.69 2.54
C ARG A 227 11.67 -19.74 2.11
#